data_AF-A0AAU9IPV4-F1
#
_entry.id   AF-A0AAU9IPV4-F1
#
_cell.length_a   1.000
_cell.length_b   1.000
_cell.length_c   1.000
_cell.angle_alpha   90.00
_cell.angle_beta   90.00
_cell.angle_gamma   90.00
#
_symmetry.space_group_name_H-M   'P 1'
#
loop_
_entity.id
_entity.type
_entity.pdbx_description
1 polymer ?
#
loop_
_entity_poly.entity_id
_entity_poly.type
_entity_poly.pdbx_seq_one_letter_code
_entity_poly.pdbx_strand_id
1 'polypeptide(L)'
;MGFWLFSIYMVISVSFLFVLLCVNPHGTGPLSYLSRFFYVKLPAFFDRISLKILGPMGKSKISYYALYIFNRPNPFFQLTYLSLSLGGYYIFYAQAFPFIPNPLVPAIHMYLGSIMYLLALCTFFAACWKSPGKVTQNNYKKYLSLFPYDNILFKENSCTTCKLQKPARSKHCSVCEGCVPKMDHHCVWINQCVGYGNYKFFLAFLLSHSVICLYASMIGFMIFAYITLSERLFTTVFTDREGNRVSGSWIVVFQYLIQEHQKLFFAESLCLVVGILLGGFFLYHLLLVKNNTTSNERMKRLDLQIDDKKAHLLNQPNIYNRGFLKNLEEVIDAEPF
;
A
#
# COMPACT_ATOMS: atom_id res chain seq x y z
N MET A 1 17.11 18.25 -20.08
CA MET A 1 17.41 17.81 -18.69
C MET A 1 16.24 17.09 -18.03
N GLY A 2 14.98 17.51 -18.25
CA GLY A 2 13.80 16.91 -17.62
C GLY A 2 13.55 15.43 -17.92
N PHE A 3 13.78 14.96 -19.16
CA PHE A 3 13.57 13.54 -19.52
C PHE A 3 14.45 12.60 -18.70
N TRP A 4 15.77 12.85 -18.65
CA TRP A 4 16.70 12.02 -17.90
C TRP A 4 16.39 12.04 -16.40
N LEU A 5 16.05 13.20 -15.85
CA LEU A 5 15.63 13.31 -14.44
C LEU A 5 14.36 12.50 -14.15
N PHE A 6 13.38 12.52 -15.06
CA PHE A 6 12.18 11.71 -14.93
C PHE A 6 12.44 10.21 -15.07
N SER A 7 13.19 9.78 -16.08
CA SER A 7 13.55 8.37 -16.25
C SER A 7 14.33 7.86 -15.05
N ILE A 8 15.26 8.66 -14.53
CA ILE A 8 15.97 8.37 -13.28
C ILE A 8 14.98 8.31 -12.10
N TYR A 9 14.06 9.27 -11.97
CA TYR A 9 13.05 9.27 -10.90
C TYR A 9 12.16 8.02 -10.94
N MET A 10 11.65 7.63 -12.11
CA MET A 10 10.79 6.45 -12.27
C MET A 10 11.56 5.16 -12.03
N VAL A 11 12.76 5.03 -12.61
CA VAL A 11 13.62 3.85 -12.39
C VAL A 11 14.00 3.76 -10.92
N ILE A 12 14.41 4.86 -10.27
CA ILE A 12 14.73 4.87 -8.84
C ILE A 12 13.50 4.51 -8.03
N SER A 13 12.36 5.16 -8.24
CA SER A 13 11.16 4.95 -7.43
C SER A 13 10.62 3.53 -7.57
N VAL A 14 10.52 3.01 -8.79
CA VAL A 14 10.06 1.64 -9.05
C VAL A 14 11.08 0.61 -8.55
N SER A 15 12.37 0.81 -8.81
CA SER A 15 13.42 -0.12 -8.34
C SER A 15 13.55 -0.10 -6.82
N PHE A 16 13.41 1.06 -6.19
CA PHE A 16 13.42 1.21 -4.74
C PHE A 16 12.25 0.46 -4.12
N LEU A 17 11.03 0.66 -4.64
CA LEU A 17 9.84 -0.03 -4.16
C LEU A 17 9.94 -1.55 -4.41
N PHE A 18 10.44 -2.00 -5.55
CA PHE A 18 10.67 -3.41 -5.83
C PHE A 18 11.71 -4.04 -4.89
N VAL A 19 12.84 -3.37 -4.66
CA VAL A 19 13.90 -3.86 -3.78
C VAL A 19 13.44 -3.94 -2.32
N LEU A 20 12.65 -2.97 -1.86
CA LEU A 20 12.08 -3.01 -0.52
C LEU A 20 11.00 -4.10 -0.40
N LEU A 21 10.04 -4.14 -1.32
CA LEU A 21 8.83 -4.95 -1.14
C LEU A 21 8.99 -6.39 -1.59
N CYS A 22 9.84 -6.67 -2.58
CA CYS A 22 9.86 -7.96 -3.28
C CYS A 22 11.18 -8.73 -3.14
N VAL A 23 12.27 -8.09 -2.70
CA VAL A 23 13.59 -8.74 -2.66
C VAL A 23 13.95 -9.20 -1.26
N ASN A 24 14.17 -10.51 -1.11
CA ASN A 24 14.65 -11.09 0.14
C ASN A 24 16.08 -10.60 0.47
N PRO A 25 16.30 -9.90 1.61
CA PRO A 25 17.61 -9.41 2.02
C PRO A 25 18.59 -10.53 2.40
N HIS A 26 18.12 -11.76 2.65
CA HIS A 26 18.97 -12.90 3.00
C HIS A 26 19.44 -13.70 1.77
N GLY A 27 19.01 -13.34 0.56
CA GLY A 27 19.45 -14.00 -0.67
C GLY A 27 20.90 -13.70 -1.05
N THR A 28 21.43 -14.51 -1.98
CA THR A 28 22.74 -14.34 -2.62
C THR A 28 22.55 -13.67 -3.99
N GLY A 29 23.03 -12.44 -4.15
CA GLY A 29 22.92 -11.70 -5.41
C GLY A 29 22.96 -10.18 -5.27
N PRO A 30 23.09 -9.45 -6.38
CA PRO A 30 23.21 -7.99 -6.40
C PRO A 30 21.95 -7.29 -5.88
N LEU A 31 20.75 -7.81 -6.18
CA LEU A 31 19.49 -7.28 -5.67
C LEU A 31 19.35 -7.48 -4.15
N SER A 32 19.74 -8.65 -3.63
CA SER A 32 19.76 -8.88 -2.18
C SER A 32 20.81 -8.01 -1.47
N TYR A 33 21.92 -7.68 -2.13
CA TYR A 33 22.88 -6.69 -1.62
C TYR A 33 22.27 -5.29 -1.56
N LEU A 34 21.56 -4.85 -2.60
CA LEU A 34 20.86 -3.57 -2.63
C LEU A 34 19.74 -3.51 -1.57
N SER A 35 19.00 -4.61 -1.37
CA SER A 35 18.03 -4.74 -0.28
C SER A 35 18.71 -4.59 1.10
N ARG A 36 19.83 -5.29 1.35
CA ARG A 36 20.64 -5.09 2.58
C ARG A 36 21.17 -3.68 2.73
N PHE A 37 21.49 -2.98 1.63
CA PHE A 37 21.87 -1.58 1.72
C PHE A 37 20.74 -0.74 2.32
N PHE A 38 19.51 -0.88 1.81
CA PHE A 38 18.37 -0.12 2.33
C PHE A 38 17.90 -0.56 3.72
N TYR A 39 17.96 -1.85 4.05
CA TYR A 39 17.48 -2.36 5.35
C TYR A 39 18.52 -2.29 6.47
N VAL A 40 19.82 -2.29 6.14
CA VAL A 40 20.89 -2.36 7.14
C VAL A 40 21.83 -1.17 7.04
N LYS A 41 22.43 -0.93 5.86
CA LYS A 41 23.49 0.08 5.73
C LYS A 41 22.96 1.51 5.83
N LEU A 42 21.84 1.81 5.18
CA LEU A 42 21.25 3.14 5.14
C LEU A 42 20.70 3.58 6.52
N PRO A 43 19.92 2.76 7.25
CA PRO A 43 19.57 3.05 8.63
C PRO A 43 20.80 3.22 9.52
N ALA A 44 21.80 2.34 9.41
CA ALA A 44 23.05 2.46 10.17
C ALA A 44 23.82 3.75 9.87
N PHE A 45 23.77 4.23 8.62
CA PHE A 45 24.36 5.51 8.23
C PHE A 45 23.63 6.68 8.89
N PHE A 46 22.30 6.72 8.83
CA PHE A 46 21.51 7.73 9.54
C PHE A 46 21.70 7.67 11.07
N ASP A 47 21.90 6.48 11.62
CA ASP A 47 22.23 6.27 13.03
C ASP A 47 23.58 6.86 13.44
N ARG A 48 24.59 6.78 12.57
CA ARG A 48 25.90 7.41 12.81
C ARG A 48 25.83 8.93 12.65
N ILE A 49 25.10 9.41 11.65
CA ILE A 49 24.89 10.84 11.44
C ILE A 49 24.13 11.46 12.60
N SER A 50 23.04 10.83 13.05
CA SER A 50 22.26 11.34 14.18
C SER A 50 23.09 11.38 15.46
N LEU A 51 23.96 10.38 15.69
CA LEU A 51 24.92 10.41 16.80
C LEU A 51 25.92 11.56 16.69
N LYS A 52 26.45 11.82 15.48
CA LYS A 52 27.45 12.87 15.26
C LYS A 52 26.86 14.28 15.37
N ILE A 53 25.64 14.49 14.87
CA ILE A 53 24.99 15.81 14.82
C ILE A 53 24.26 16.13 16.13
N LEU A 54 23.52 15.16 16.68
CA LEU A 54 22.60 15.39 17.81
C LEU A 54 23.12 14.83 19.13
N GLY A 55 24.28 14.16 19.11
CA GLY A 55 24.86 13.49 20.26
C GLY A 55 24.08 12.23 20.70
N PRO A 56 24.55 11.55 21.76
CA PRO A 56 23.93 10.32 22.27
C PRO A 56 22.47 10.52 22.71
N MET A 57 22.17 11.63 23.38
CA MET A 57 20.82 11.95 23.84
C MET A 57 19.86 12.19 22.67
N GLY A 58 20.29 12.94 21.65
CA GLY A 58 19.49 13.21 20.46
C GLY A 58 19.19 11.94 19.66
N LYS A 59 20.20 11.09 19.46
CA LYS A 59 20.01 9.76 18.88
C LYS A 59 18.98 8.94 19.66
N SER A 60 19.14 8.85 20.99
CA SER A 60 18.22 8.10 21.83
C SER A 60 16.78 8.60 21.71
N LYS A 61 16.58 9.93 21.61
CA LYS A 61 15.25 10.52 21.37
C LYS A 61 14.69 10.12 20.00
N ILE A 62 15.49 10.18 18.93
CA ILE A 62 15.04 9.73 17.60
C ILE A 62 14.64 8.26 17.62
N SER A 63 15.47 7.39 18.19
CA SER A 63 15.16 5.96 18.30
C SER A 63 13.89 5.73 19.14
N TYR A 64 13.71 6.47 20.24
CA TYR A 64 12.49 6.42 21.05
C TYR A 64 11.25 6.80 20.24
N TYR A 65 11.26 7.95 19.54
CA TYR A 65 10.11 8.39 18.75
C TYR A 65 9.84 7.47 17.56
N ALA A 66 10.87 6.92 16.91
CA ALA A 66 10.70 5.92 15.87
C ALA A 66 10.00 4.68 16.44
N LEU A 67 10.51 4.11 17.54
CA LEU A 67 9.88 2.97 18.20
C LEU A 67 8.45 3.28 18.66
N TYR A 68 8.20 4.50 19.13
CA TYR A 68 6.86 4.95 19.53
C TYR A 68 5.90 4.99 18.33
N ILE A 69 6.33 5.54 17.19
CA ILE A 69 5.53 5.62 15.97
C ILE A 69 5.21 4.23 15.40
N PHE A 70 6.16 3.29 15.45
CA PHE A 70 6.00 1.96 14.84
C PHE A 70 5.40 0.90 15.78
N ASN A 71 5.57 1.01 17.09
CA ASN A 71 5.17 -0.02 18.06
C ASN A 71 4.02 0.38 18.99
N ARG A 72 3.45 1.58 18.83
CA ARG A 72 2.27 2.03 19.56
C ARG A 72 1.21 2.55 18.58
N PRO A 73 -0.08 2.55 18.94
CA PRO A 73 -1.11 3.19 18.14
C PRO A 73 -0.77 4.67 17.95
N ASN A 74 -0.62 5.09 16.69
CA ASN A 74 -0.16 6.43 16.35
C ASN A 74 -0.77 6.88 15.00
N PRO A 75 -1.40 8.07 14.93
CA PRO A 75 -2.05 8.54 13.71
C PRO A 75 -1.05 9.10 12.66
N PHE A 76 0.26 9.10 12.92
CA PHE A 76 1.28 9.67 12.04
C PHE A 76 1.15 9.21 10.58
N PHE A 77 0.96 7.91 10.34
CA PHE A 77 0.82 7.38 8.98
C PHE A 77 -0.54 7.72 8.35
N GLN A 78 -1.61 7.82 9.14
CA GLN A 78 -2.92 8.27 8.67
C GLN A 78 -2.86 9.74 8.23
N LEU A 79 -2.23 10.60 9.05
CA LEU A 79 -2.00 12.00 8.73
C LEU A 79 -1.11 12.16 7.49
N THR A 80 -0.03 11.39 7.40
CA THR A 80 0.86 11.38 6.22
C THR A 80 0.08 11.02 4.95
N TYR A 81 -0.71 9.96 5.00
CA TYR A 81 -1.56 9.55 3.88
C TYR A 81 -2.60 10.63 3.54
N LEU A 82 -3.28 11.23 4.53
CA LEU A 82 -4.27 12.29 4.29
C LEU A 82 -3.63 13.54 3.67
N SER A 83 -2.45 13.94 4.14
CA SER A 83 -1.71 15.06 3.56
C SER A 83 -1.31 14.81 2.11
N LEU A 84 -0.80 13.60 1.80
CA LEU A 84 -0.43 13.22 0.43
C LEU A 84 -1.65 13.13 -0.48
N SER A 85 -2.74 12.52 0.00
CA SER A 85 -3.97 12.30 -0.75
C SER A 85 -4.68 13.62 -1.06
N LEU A 86 -4.92 14.45 -0.03
CA LEU A 86 -5.56 15.77 -0.19
C LEU A 86 -4.69 16.75 -0.98
N GLY A 87 -3.38 16.74 -0.74
CA GLY A 87 -2.42 17.54 -1.50
C GLY A 87 -2.38 17.13 -2.98
N GLY A 88 -2.36 15.82 -3.26
CA GLY A 88 -2.43 15.29 -4.61
C GLY A 88 -3.72 15.66 -5.33
N TYR A 89 -4.87 15.52 -4.65
CA TYR A 89 -6.16 15.94 -5.21
C TYR A 89 -6.22 17.46 -5.45
N TYR A 90 -5.69 18.28 -4.54
CA TYR A 90 -5.62 19.72 -4.73
C TYR A 90 -4.74 20.10 -5.93
N ILE A 91 -3.59 19.46 -6.10
CA ILE A 91 -2.73 19.68 -7.26
C ILE A 91 -3.45 19.27 -8.54
N PHE A 92 -4.09 18.10 -8.56
CA PHE A 92 -4.89 17.65 -9.71
C PHE A 92 -5.99 18.66 -10.03
N TYR A 93 -6.77 19.09 -9.04
CA TYR A 93 -7.81 20.09 -9.20
C TYR A 93 -7.24 21.40 -9.79
N ALA A 94 -6.20 21.96 -9.18
CA ALA A 94 -5.63 23.24 -9.58
C ALA A 94 -4.93 23.22 -10.94
N GLN A 95 -4.41 22.07 -11.37
CA GLN A 95 -3.60 21.96 -12.59
C GLN A 95 -4.33 21.28 -13.75
N ALA A 96 -5.21 20.31 -13.48
CA ALA A 96 -5.92 19.54 -14.50
C ALA A 96 -7.26 20.19 -14.89
N PHE A 97 -8.03 20.70 -13.92
CA PHE A 97 -9.38 21.21 -14.19
C PHE A 97 -9.41 22.39 -15.18
N PRO A 98 -8.41 23.30 -15.25
CA PRO A 98 -8.37 24.32 -16.30
C PRO A 98 -8.36 23.77 -17.72
N PHE A 99 -7.97 22.50 -17.91
CA PHE A 99 -7.98 21.82 -19.21
C PHE A 99 -9.26 21.00 -19.43
N ILE A 100 -10.26 21.07 -18.54
CA ILE A 100 -11.54 20.34 -18.66
C ILE A 100 -12.70 21.35 -18.65
N PRO A 101 -13.67 21.27 -19.60
CA PRO A 101 -13.78 20.27 -20.65
C PRO A 101 -12.87 20.55 -21.85
N ASN A 102 -12.48 19.47 -22.53
CA ASN A 102 -11.86 19.52 -23.86
C ASN A 102 -12.40 18.35 -24.72
N PRO A 103 -12.12 18.31 -26.04
CA PRO A 103 -12.64 17.26 -26.93
C PRO A 103 -12.27 15.81 -26.53
N LEU A 104 -11.17 15.61 -25.79
CA LEU A 104 -10.74 14.31 -25.28
C LEU A 104 -11.27 14.02 -23.86
N VAL A 105 -11.54 15.06 -23.06
CA VAL A 105 -11.98 14.94 -21.67
C VAL A 105 -13.22 15.81 -21.44
N PRO A 106 -14.44 15.25 -21.57
CA PRO A 106 -15.68 15.96 -21.28
C PRO A 106 -15.82 16.36 -19.80
N ALA A 107 -16.69 17.34 -19.53
CA ALA A 107 -16.91 17.91 -18.19
C ALA A 107 -17.34 16.87 -17.12
N ILE A 108 -17.93 15.75 -17.54
CA ILE A 108 -18.34 14.66 -16.65
C ILE A 108 -17.18 14.14 -15.79
N HIS A 109 -15.95 14.16 -16.31
CA HIS A 109 -14.78 13.63 -15.60
C HIS A 109 -14.41 14.45 -14.37
N MET A 110 -14.77 15.75 -14.30
CA MET A 110 -14.60 16.58 -13.10
C MET A 110 -15.46 16.04 -11.96
N TYR A 111 -16.74 15.77 -12.22
CA TYR A 111 -17.69 15.29 -11.23
C TYR A 111 -17.42 13.84 -10.86
N LEU A 112 -17.23 12.97 -11.86
CA LEU A 112 -16.96 11.56 -11.65
C LEU A 112 -15.66 11.35 -10.85
N GLY A 113 -14.58 12.06 -11.22
CA GLY A 113 -13.32 12.00 -10.48
C GLY A 113 -13.46 12.46 -9.03
N SER A 114 -14.20 13.54 -8.79
CA SER A 114 -14.47 14.05 -7.44
C SER A 114 -15.27 13.05 -6.60
N ILE A 115 -16.30 12.42 -7.18
CA ILE A 115 -17.12 11.40 -6.51
C ILE A 115 -16.30 10.16 -6.17
N MET A 116 -15.49 9.67 -7.12
CA MET A 116 -14.61 8.53 -6.90
C MET A 116 -13.55 8.82 -5.83
N TYR A 117 -13.01 10.03 -5.79
CA TYR A 117 -12.08 10.45 -4.75
C TYR A 117 -12.76 10.52 -3.37
N LEU A 118 -13.98 11.06 -3.29
CA LEU A 118 -14.76 11.06 -2.05
C LEU A 118 -15.05 9.63 -1.57
N LEU A 119 -15.42 8.73 -2.47
CA LEU A 119 -15.61 7.31 -2.16
C LEU A 119 -14.31 6.69 -1.63
N ALA A 120 -13.17 7.00 -2.23
CA ALA A 120 -11.87 6.55 -1.77
C ALA A 120 -11.62 7.00 -0.32
N LEU A 121 -11.80 8.29 -0.01
CA LEU A 121 -11.69 8.80 1.37
C LEU A 121 -12.67 8.12 2.34
N CYS A 122 -13.92 7.92 1.95
CA CYS A 122 -14.92 7.21 2.77
C CYS A 122 -14.48 5.79 3.10
N THR A 123 -13.96 5.05 2.11
CA THR A 123 -13.44 3.69 2.34
C THR A 123 -12.18 3.66 3.19
N PHE A 124 -11.28 4.65 3.07
CA PHE A 124 -10.13 4.79 3.97
C PHE A 124 -10.58 4.99 5.42
N PHE A 125 -11.52 5.91 5.66
CA PHE A 125 -12.03 6.15 6.99
C PHE A 125 -12.80 4.95 7.53
N ALA A 126 -13.58 4.25 6.71
CA ALA A 126 -14.21 2.98 7.10
C ALA A 126 -13.15 1.94 7.51
N ALA A 127 -12.05 1.81 6.76
CA ALA A 127 -10.95 0.93 7.10
C ALA A 127 -10.18 1.36 8.36
N CYS A 128 -10.21 2.64 8.75
CA CYS A 128 -9.60 3.14 9.99
C CYS A 128 -10.51 2.95 11.22
N TRP A 129 -11.83 3.08 11.06
CA TRP A 129 -12.77 3.09 12.19
C TRP A 129 -13.41 1.73 12.48
N LYS A 130 -13.57 0.88 11.48
CA LYS A 130 -14.25 -0.40 11.67
C LYS A 130 -13.33 -1.36 12.39
N SER A 131 -13.81 -1.84 13.54
CA SER A 131 -13.03 -2.71 14.42
C SER A 131 -12.75 -4.07 13.77
N PRO A 132 -11.51 -4.59 13.84
CA PRO A 132 -11.23 -5.97 13.44
C PRO A 132 -11.84 -7.03 14.38
N GLY A 133 -12.38 -6.59 15.53
CA GLY A 133 -12.80 -7.45 16.64
C GLY A 133 -11.66 -7.71 17.64
N LYS A 134 -12.03 -8.06 18.87
CA LYS A 134 -11.10 -8.46 19.94
C LYS A 134 -11.61 -9.72 20.62
N VAL A 135 -10.74 -10.72 20.72
CA VAL A 135 -11.06 -11.96 21.44
C VAL A 135 -11.09 -11.66 22.94
N THR A 136 -12.19 -12.03 23.58
CA THR A 136 -12.42 -11.97 25.02
C THR A 136 -12.91 -13.33 25.50
N GLN A 137 -12.98 -13.53 26.81
CA GLN A 137 -13.54 -14.77 27.37
C GLN A 137 -15.01 -14.97 26.97
N ASN A 138 -15.78 -13.88 26.85
CA ASN A 138 -17.21 -13.92 26.55
C ASN A 138 -17.49 -14.35 25.10
N ASN A 139 -16.66 -13.92 24.14
CA ASN A 139 -16.86 -14.22 22.73
C ASN A 139 -15.95 -15.38 22.21
N TYR A 140 -15.08 -15.93 23.05
CA TYR A 140 -14.16 -17.03 22.70
C TYR A 140 -14.87 -18.20 22.01
N LYS A 141 -15.95 -18.71 22.61
CA LYS A 141 -16.69 -19.87 22.07
C LYS A 141 -17.27 -19.60 20.69
N LYS A 142 -17.68 -18.35 20.43
CA LYS A 142 -18.25 -17.92 19.14
C LYS A 142 -17.18 -17.85 18.05
N TYR A 143 -16.00 -17.34 18.37
CA TYR A 143 -14.88 -17.37 17.42
C TYR A 143 -14.32 -18.79 17.22
N LEU A 144 -14.35 -19.64 18.26
CA LEU A 144 -13.93 -21.03 18.14
C LEU A 144 -14.85 -21.84 17.22
N SER A 145 -16.17 -21.62 17.27
CA SER A 145 -17.11 -22.30 16.37
C SER A 145 -16.96 -21.87 14.92
N LEU A 146 -16.58 -20.62 14.67
CA LEU A 146 -16.26 -20.13 13.31
C LEU A 146 -14.90 -20.64 12.81
N PHE A 147 -13.92 -20.74 13.70
CA PHE A 147 -12.54 -21.09 13.38
C PHE A 147 -12.09 -22.27 14.25
N PRO A 148 -12.47 -23.52 13.88
CA PRO A 148 -11.99 -24.71 14.57
C PRO A 148 -10.49 -24.89 14.35
N TYR A 149 -9.82 -25.56 15.29
CA TYR A 149 -8.40 -25.91 15.17
C TYR A 149 -8.19 -26.93 14.05
N ASP A 150 -7.21 -26.68 13.18
CA ASP A 150 -6.79 -27.64 12.15
C ASP A 150 -5.78 -28.66 12.67
N ASN A 151 -5.26 -28.47 13.89
CA ASN A 151 -4.20 -29.27 14.52
C ASN A 151 -2.88 -29.34 13.71
N ILE A 152 -2.74 -28.48 12.70
CA ILE A 152 -1.55 -28.34 11.85
C ILE A 152 -0.89 -26.98 12.13
N LEU A 153 -1.55 -25.90 11.69
CA LEU A 153 -1.09 -24.51 11.86
C LEU A 153 -1.60 -23.92 13.18
N PHE A 154 -2.74 -24.42 13.66
CA PHE A 154 -3.44 -23.95 14.83
C PHE A 154 -3.82 -25.15 15.70
N LYS A 155 -3.08 -25.30 16.79
CA LYS A 155 -3.39 -26.17 17.91
C LYS A 155 -3.94 -25.33 19.05
N GLU A 156 -4.61 -25.99 20.00
CA GLU A 156 -5.01 -25.36 21.25
C GLU A 156 -3.83 -24.67 21.92
N ASN A 157 -4.00 -23.37 22.18
CA ASN A 157 -2.98 -22.54 22.79
C ASN A 157 -3.63 -21.34 23.47
N SER A 158 -2.97 -20.80 24.48
CA SER A 158 -3.37 -19.61 25.20
C SER A 158 -2.48 -18.42 24.84
N CYS A 159 -3.02 -17.21 25.02
CA CYS A 159 -2.24 -15.99 24.98
C CYS A 159 -1.77 -15.68 26.40
N THR A 160 -0.47 -15.69 26.64
CA THR A 160 0.12 -15.34 27.95
C THR A 160 -0.16 -13.88 28.34
N THR A 161 -0.10 -12.95 27.37
CA THR A 161 -0.37 -11.52 27.60
C THR A 161 -1.84 -11.26 27.93
N CYS A 162 -2.77 -11.83 27.16
CA CYS A 162 -4.21 -11.62 27.37
C CYS A 162 -4.83 -12.57 28.40
N LYS A 163 -4.09 -13.59 28.87
CA LYS A 163 -4.55 -14.65 29.79
C LYS A 163 -5.88 -15.31 29.34
N LEU A 164 -5.97 -15.63 28.05
CA LEU A 164 -7.16 -16.27 27.45
C LEU A 164 -6.78 -17.36 26.46
N GLN A 165 -7.66 -18.33 26.28
CA GLN A 165 -7.52 -19.35 25.23
C GLN A 165 -7.76 -18.70 23.86
N LYS A 166 -6.89 -18.99 22.90
CA LYS A 166 -6.94 -18.36 21.58
C LYS A 166 -7.72 -19.23 20.60
N PRO A 167 -8.83 -18.74 19.98
CA PRO A 167 -9.44 -19.47 18.88
C PRO A 167 -8.44 -19.60 17.72
N ALA A 168 -8.64 -20.58 16.84
CA ALA A 168 -7.77 -20.74 15.68
C ALA A 168 -7.75 -19.46 14.84
N ARG A 169 -6.65 -19.24 14.10
CA ARG A 169 -6.45 -18.06 13.25
C ARG A 169 -6.37 -16.71 14.00
N SER A 170 -6.46 -16.69 15.33
CA SER A 170 -6.24 -15.48 16.12
C SER A 170 -4.76 -15.25 16.49
N LYS A 171 -4.38 -13.99 16.66
CA LYS A 171 -3.03 -13.60 17.07
C LYS A 171 -3.05 -12.36 17.96
N HIS A 172 -2.19 -12.35 18.96
CA HIS A 172 -1.97 -11.18 19.80
C HIS A 172 -1.16 -10.15 19.01
N CYS A 173 -1.70 -8.94 18.90
CA CYS A 173 -0.96 -7.79 18.40
C CYS A 173 -0.50 -6.95 19.60
N SER A 174 0.81 -6.74 19.74
CA SER A 174 1.39 -5.92 20.79
C SER A 174 1.03 -4.44 20.63
N VAL A 175 0.85 -3.96 19.39
CA VAL A 175 0.46 -2.57 19.11
C VAL A 175 -1.00 -2.32 19.49
N CYS A 176 -1.91 -3.23 19.14
CA CYS A 176 -3.33 -3.13 19.48
C CYS A 176 -3.68 -3.70 20.87
N GLU A 177 -2.68 -4.22 21.59
CA GLU A 177 -2.78 -4.79 22.95
C GLU A 177 -3.95 -5.79 23.09
N GLY A 178 -4.05 -6.73 22.15
CA GLY A 178 -5.19 -7.64 22.08
C GLY A 178 -5.04 -8.78 21.10
N CYS A 179 -5.75 -9.88 21.37
CA CYS A 179 -5.92 -10.95 20.40
C CYS A 179 -6.97 -10.57 19.37
N VAL A 180 -6.58 -10.53 18.09
CA VAL A 180 -7.44 -10.22 16.97
C VAL A 180 -7.89 -11.52 16.29
N PRO A 181 -9.20 -11.74 16.08
CA PRO A 181 -9.72 -12.93 15.39
C PRO A 181 -9.39 -12.88 13.89
N LYS A 182 -9.05 -14.04 13.32
CA LYS A 182 -8.60 -14.19 11.91
C LYS A 182 -7.64 -13.06 11.49
N MET A 183 -6.62 -12.80 12.32
CA MET A 183 -5.70 -11.67 12.11
C MET A 183 -4.88 -11.89 10.84
N ASP A 184 -4.89 -10.89 9.95
CA ASP A 184 -4.04 -10.85 8.77
C ASP A 184 -2.70 -10.19 9.09
N HIS A 185 -2.73 -8.90 9.42
CA HIS A 185 -1.56 -8.11 9.81
C HIS A 185 -1.97 -6.87 10.61
N HIS A 186 -0.98 -6.21 11.23
CA HIS A 186 -1.15 -4.86 11.74
C HIS A 186 -0.77 -3.87 10.64
N CYS A 187 -1.68 -2.98 10.27
CA CYS A 187 -1.45 -2.01 9.21
C CYS A 187 -1.30 -0.61 9.81
N VAL A 188 -0.10 -0.06 9.73
CA VAL A 188 0.22 1.27 10.27
C VAL A 188 -0.57 2.38 9.56
N TRP A 189 -0.90 2.20 8.27
CA TRP A 189 -1.63 3.19 7.46
C TRP A 189 -3.06 3.42 7.90
N ILE A 190 -3.71 2.40 8.48
CA ILE A 190 -5.05 2.51 9.07
C ILE A 190 -5.01 2.53 10.60
N ASN A 191 -3.81 2.49 11.19
CA ASN A 191 -3.54 2.49 12.63
C ASN A 191 -4.31 1.40 13.41
N GLN A 192 -4.51 0.23 12.80
CA GLN A 192 -5.14 -0.92 13.45
C GLN A 192 -4.81 -2.24 12.75
N CYS A 193 -5.20 -3.35 13.38
CA CYS A 193 -5.12 -4.64 12.70
C CYS A 193 -6.16 -4.77 11.59
N VAL A 194 -5.77 -5.46 10.53
CA VAL A 194 -6.68 -6.06 9.56
C VAL A 194 -6.99 -7.48 10.06
N GLY A 195 -8.26 -7.75 10.30
CA GLY A 195 -8.73 -9.02 10.84
C GLY A 195 -10.19 -9.30 10.46
N TYR A 196 -10.80 -10.26 11.14
CA TYR A 196 -12.15 -10.75 10.80
C TYR A 196 -13.16 -9.61 10.57
N GLY A 197 -13.34 -8.71 11.54
CA GLY A 197 -14.42 -7.72 11.52
C GLY A 197 -14.24 -6.56 10.54
N ASN A 198 -13.05 -6.36 9.95
CA ASN A 198 -12.79 -5.19 9.11
C ASN A 198 -12.11 -5.48 7.77
N TYR A 199 -11.85 -6.75 7.44
CA TYR A 199 -11.11 -7.10 6.24
C TYR A 199 -11.79 -6.59 4.95
N LYS A 200 -13.13 -6.62 4.89
CA LYS A 200 -13.92 -6.06 3.77
C LYS A 200 -13.68 -4.56 3.53
N PHE A 201 -13.56 -3.77 4.60
CA PHE A 201 -13.29 -2.33 4.48
C PHE A 201 -11.87 -2.06 4.02
N PHE A 202 -10.91 -2.89 4.47
CA PHE A 202 -9.54 -2.82 3.97
C PHE A 202 -9.45 -3.15 2.47
N LEU A 203 -10.16 -4.19 1.99
CA LEU A 203 -10.23 -4.51 0.56
C LEU A 203 -10.87 -3.37 -0.24
N ALA A 204 -11.97 -2.80 0.26
CA ALA A 204 -12.64 -1.66 -0.38
C ALA A 204 -11.72 -0.43 -0.46
N PHE A 205 -10.95 -0.15 0.60
CA PHE A 205 -9.93 0.90 0.62
C PHE A 205 -8.85 0.70 -0.45
N LEU A 206 -8.28 -0.51 -0.57
CA LEU A 206 -7.26 -0.80 -1.58
C LEU A 206 -7.80 -0.64 -3.00
N LEU A 207 -9.00 -1.19 -3.26
CA LEU A 207 -9.63 -1.14 -4.58
C LEU A 207 -9.99 0.29 -4.98
N SER A 208 -10.70 1.03 -4.11
CA SER A 208 -11.14 2.39 -4.41
C SER A 208 -9.96 3.32 -4.68
N HIS A 209 -8.87 3.18 -3.91
CA HIS A 209 -7.65 3.96 -4.10
C HIS A 209 -6.89 3.60 -5.36
N SER A 210 -6.76 2.31 -5.65
CA SER A 210 -6.15 1.88 -6.91
C SER A 210 -6.92 2.45 -8.10
N VAL A 211 -8.25 2.35 -8.07
CA VAL A 211 -9.12 2.83 -9.15
C VAL A 211 -9.03 4.34 -9.34
N ILE A 212 -9.13 5.16 -8.28
CA ILE A 212 -9.03 6.63 -8.43
C ILE A 212 -7.64 7.06 -8.90
N CYS A 213 -6.56 6.41 -8.44
CA CYS A 213 -5.21 6.75 -8.86
C CYS A 213 -4.96 6.40 -10.34
N LEU A 214 -5.40 5.23 -10.80
CA LEU A 214 -5.31 4.84 -12.21
C LEU A 214 -6.20 5.71 -13.10
N TYR A 215 -7.40 6.05 -12.61
CA TYR A 215 -8.32 6.94 -13.31
C TYR A 215 -7.75 8.36 -13.45
N ALA A 216 -7.20 8.94 -12.39
CA ALA A 216 -6.52 10.23 -12.44
C ALA A 216 -5.40 10.20 -13.50
N SER A 217 -4.52 9.18 -13.44
CA SER A 217 -3.42 9.00 -14.41
C SER A 217 -3.91 8.93 -15.86
N MET A 218 -5.01 8.22 -16.12
CA MET A 218 -5.64 8.17 -17.44
C MET A 218 -6.14 9.55 -17.89
N ILE A 219 -6.82 10.30 -17.02
CA ILE A 219 -7.29 11.65 -17.33
C ILE A 219 -6.12 12.61 -17.58
N GLY A 220 -5.08 12.56 -16.75
CA GLY A 220 -3.87 13.36 -16.93
C GLY A 220 -3.17 13.08 -18.26
N PHE A 221 -3.09 11.81 -18.67
CA PHE A 221 -2.59 11.43 -20.00
C PHE A 221 -3.42 12.03 -21.13
N MET A 222 -4.75 11.98 -21.02
CA MET A 222 -5.66 12.57 -22.01
C MET A 222 -5.55 14.10 -22.07
N ILE A 223 -5.32 14.77 -20.94
CA ILE A 223 -5.04 16.21 -20.89
C ILE A 223 -3.72 16.53 -21.60
N PHE A 224 -2.65 15.76 -21.37
CA PHE A 224 -1.38 15.95 -22.09
C PHE A 224 -1.50 15.70 -23.59
N ALA A 225 -2.31 14.71 -23.99
CA ALA A 225 -2.63 14.49 -25.40
C ALA A 225 -3.38 15.70 -25.99
N TYR A 226 -4.34 16.27 -25.26
CA TYR A 226 -5.06 17.47 -25.69
C TYR A 226 -4.12 18.67 -25.86
N ILE A 227 -3.28 18.97 -24.87
CA ILE A 227 -2.29 20.07 -24.93
C ILE A 227 -1.37 19.91 -26.14
N THR A 228 -0.91 18.67 -26.37
CA THR A 228 -0.02 18.35 -27.50
C THR A 228 -0.66 18.66 -28.85
N LEU A 229 -1.97 18.37 -28.99
CA LEU A 229 -2.72 18.60 -30.21
C LEU A 229 -3.14 20.06 -30.37
N SER A 230 -3.61 20.71 -29.30
CA SER A 230 -4.11 22.10 -29.33
C SER A 230 -2.98 23.10 -29.61
N GLU A 231 -1.81 22.88 -29.01
CA GLU A 231 -0.62 23.72 -29.21
C GLU A 231 0.23 23.26 -30.41
N ARG A 232 -0.22 22.21 -31.12
CA ARG A 232 0.44 21.63 -32.30
C ARG A 232 1.93 21.36 -32.07
N LEU A 233 2.27 20.82 -30.89
CA LEU A 233 3.65 20.77 -30.40
C LEU A 233 4.61 20.02 -31.33
N PHE A 234 4.15 19.06 -32.12
CA PHE A 234 4.99 18.36 -33.11
C PHE A 234 5.39 19.21 -34.33
N THR A 235 4.64 20.29 -34.61
CA THR A 235 4.91 21.21 -35.73
C THR A 235 5.56 22.52 -35.28
N THR A 236 5.51 22.81 -33.97
CA THR A 236 6.12 23.98 -33.36
C THR A 236 7.65 23.89 -33.39
N VAL A 237 8.30 25.03 -33.61
CA VAL A 237 9.76 25.17 -33.56
C VAL A 237 10.15 25.66 -32.17
N PHE A 238 10.97 24.88 -31.48
CA PHE A 238 11.52 25.18 -30.16
C PHE A 238 12.94 25.73 -30.30
N THR A 239 13.43 26.39 -29.26
CA THR A 239 14.81 26.85 -29.16
C THR A 239 15.51 26.07 -28.05
N ASP A 240 16.66 25.47 -28.35
CA ASP A 240 17.46 24.78 -27.34
C ASP A 240 18.29 25.76 -26.48
N ARG A 241 19.10 25.23 -25.56
CA ARG A 241 19.94 26.05 -24.67
C ARG A 241 21.04 26.81 -25.39
N GLU A 242 21.45 26.33 -26.56
CA GLU A 242 22.51 26.91 -27.40
C GLU A 242 21.93 27.92 -28.41
N GLY A 243 20.60 28.09 -28.44
CA GLY A 243 19.90 28.99 -29.35
C GLY A 243 19.54 28.36 -30.69
N ASN A 244 19.79 27.06 -30.88
CA ASN A 244 19.45 26.38 -32.13
C ASN A 244 17.95 26.11 -32.21
N ARG A 245 17.41 26.17 -33.43
CA ARG A 245 16.01 25.87 -33.71
C ARG A 245 15.82 24.36 -33.86
N VAL A 246 14.97 23.77 -33.04
CA VAL A 246 14.69 22.33 -33.01
C VAL A 246 13.20 22.09 -33.27
N SER A 247 12.86 21.14 -34.14
CA SER A 247 11.47 20.76 -34.38
C SER A 247 10.89 19.88 -33.25
N GLY A 248 9.58 19.93 -33.09
CA GLY A 248 8.85 19.09 -32.13
C GLY A 248 8.98 17.60 -32.41
N SER A 249 9.93 16.94 -31.77
CA SER A 249 10.01 15.47 -31.70
C SER A 249 9.41 14.96 -30.39
N TRP A 250 9.14 13.65 -30.29
CA TRP A 250 8.59 13.03 -29.07
C TRP A 250 9.34 13.41 -27.80
N ILE A 251 10.68 13.46 -27.85
CA ILE A 251 11.51 13.82 -26.71
C ILE A 251 11.36 15.31 -26.34
N VAL A 252 11.22 16.19 -27.33
CA VAL A 252 11.05 17.63 -27.12
C VAL A 252 9.66 17.91 -26.54
N VAL A 253 8.62 17.33 -27.13
CA VAL A 253 7.23 17.43 -26.62
C VAL A 253 7.14 16.92 -25.20
N PHE A 254 7.71 15.75 -24.92
CA PHE A 254 7.74 15.20 -23.56
C PHE A 254 8.46 16.12 -22.56
N GLN A 255 9.61 16.67 -22.95
CA GLN A 255 10.34 17.63 -22.12
C GLN A 255 9.59 18.93 -21.90
N TYR A 256 8.84 19.40 -22.90
CA TYR A 256 7.96 20.57 -22.80
C TYR A 256 6.86 20.32 -21.77
N LEU A 257 6.13 19.21 -21.89
CA LEU A 257 5.04 18.85 -20.96
C LEU A 257 5.54 18.75 -19.51
N ILE A 258 6.74 18.20 -19.29
CA ILE A 258 7.34 18.17 -17.94
C ILE A 258 7.68 19.57 -17.44
N GLN A 259 8.24 20.44 -18.28
CA GLN A 259 8.72 21.76 -17.85
C GLN A 259 7.56 22.71 -17.57
N GLU A 260 6.61 22.78 -18.51
CA GLU A 260 5.45 23.68 -18.40
C GLU A 260 4.40 23.15 -17.42
N HIS A 261 4.28 21.82 -17.28
CA HIS A 261 3.25 21.20 -16.43
C HIS A 261 3.82 20.24 -15.38
N GLN A 262 4.97 20.59 -14.79
CA GLN A 262 5.69 19.76 -13.81
C GLN A 262 4.79 19.21 -12.70
N LYS A 263 3.93 20.05 -12.12
CA LYS A 263 3.10 19.68 -10.96
C LYS A 263 2.10 18.59 -11.32
N LEU A 264 1.40 18.77 -12.44
CA LEU A 264 0.46 17.79 -12.96
C LEU A 264 1.20 16.50 -13.30
N PHE A 265 2.29 16.60 -14.05
CA PHE A 265 3.05 15.45 -14.52
C PHE A 265 3.58 14.55 -13.39
N PHE A 266 4.15 15.14 -12.34
CA PHE A 266 4.62 14.37 -11.19
C PHE A 266 3.48 13.80 -10.34
N ALA A 267 2.36 14.52 -10.21
CA ALA A 267 1.17 14.00 -9.54
C ALA A 267 0.59 12.77 -10.26
N GLU A 268 0.44 12.84 -11.59
CA GLU A 268 -0.05 11.71 -12.40
C GLU A 268 0.88 10.50 -12.34
N SER A 269 2.19 10.74 -12.38
CA SER A 269 3.19 9.68 -12.30
C SER A 269 3.13 8.97 -10.94
N LEU A 270 2.96 9.72 -9.85
CA LEU A 270 2.76 9.16 -8.52
C LEU A 270 1.46 8.36 -8.45
N CYS A 271 0.35 8.89 -8.99
CA CYS A 271 -0.92 8.19 -9.07
C CYS A 271 -0.81 6.88 -9.87
N LEU A 272 -0.11 6.87 -11.00
CA LEU A 272 0.10 5.64 -11.77
C LEU A 272 0.82 4.56 -10.95
N VAL A 273 1.95 4.92 -10.33
CA VAL A 273 2.76 3.99 -9.54
C VAL A 273 1.99 3.48 -8.32
N VAL A 274 1.36 4.37 -7.56
CA VAL A 274 0.56 4.00 -6.38
C VAL A 274 -0.65 3.16 -6.79
N GLY A 275 -1.32 3.52 -7.88
CA GLY A 275 -2.47 2.79 -8.43
C GLY A 275 -2.14 1.34 -8.78
N ILE A 276 -1.02 1.11 -9.46
CA ILE A 276 -0.51 -0.23 -9.79
C ILE A 276 -0.15 -1.02 -8.52
N LEU A 277 0.55 -0.39 -7.57
CA LEU A 277 0.97 -1.07 -6.34
C LEU A 277 -0.21 -1.48 -5.47
N LEU A 278 -1.18 -0.58 -5.25
CA LEU A 278 -2.39 -0.89 -4.49
C LEU A 278 -3.26 -1.91 -5.21
N GLY A 279 -3.34 -1.85 -6.54
CA GLY A 279 -4.04 -2.84 -7.36
C GLY A 279 -3.41 -4.23 -7.23
N GLY A 280 -2.09 -4.33 -7.33
CA GLY A 280 -1.35 -5.58 -7.11
C GLY A 280 -1.55 -6.11 -5.69
N PHE A 281 -1.55 -5.24 -4.68
CA PHE A 281 -1.79 -5.62 -3.30
C PHE A 281 -3.23 -6.11 -3.07
N PHE A 282 -4.21 -5.46 -3.69
CA PHE A 282 -5.60 -5.92 -3.70
C PHE A 282 -5.74 -7.30 -4.35
N LEU A 283 -5.12 -7.52 -5.52
CA LEU A 283 -5.12 -8.83 -6.19
C LEU A 283 -4.47 -9.92 -5.33
N TYR A 284 -3.36 -9.60 -4.65
CA TYR A 284 -2.74 -10.52 -3.68
C TYR A 284 -3.73 -10.89 -2.56
N HIS A 285 -4.43 -9.92 -2.00
CA HIS A 285 -5.44 -10.20 -0.98
C HIS A 285 -6.65 -10.97 -1.52
N LEU A 286 -7.07 -10.76 -2.79
CA LEU A 286 -8.08 -11.60 -3.43
C LEU A 286 -7.61 -13.06 -3.57
N LEU A 287 -6.32 -13.31 -3.83
CA LEU A 287 -5.77 -14.67 -3.81
C LEU A 287 -5.81 -15.28 -2.41
N LEU A 288 -5.56 -14.49 -1.37
CA LEU A 288 -5.71 -14.93 0.02
C LEU A 288 -7.16 -15.31 0.33
N VAL A 289 -8.13 -14.49 -0.10
CA VAL A 289 -9.57 -14.78 0.01
C VAL A 289 -9.94 -16.04 -0.77
N LYS A 290 -9.46 -16.19 -2.01
CA LYS A 290 -9.68 -17.39 -2.83
C LYS A 290 -9.25 -18.67 -2.12
N ASN A 291 -8.12 -18.64 -1.42
CA ASN A 291 -7.60 -19.80 -0.70
C ASN A 291 -8.10 -19.89 0.76
N ASN A 292 -8.93 -18.96 1.22
CA ASN A 292 -9.31 -18.73 2.63
C ASN A 292 -8.11 -18.77 3.57
N THR A 293 -7.10 -17.98 3.24
CA THR A 293 -5.86 -17.84 4.02
C THR A 293 -5.63 -16.40 4.43
N THR A 294 -4.80 -16.19 5.45
CA THR A 294 -4.31 -14.86 5.82
C THR A 294 -2.81 -14.74 5.55
N SER A 295 -2.28 -13.52 5.46
CA SER A 295 -0.84 -13.26 5.37
C SER A 295 -0.08 -13.90 6.54
N ASN A 296 -0.63 -13.84 7.75
CA ASN A 296 -0.06 -14.49 8.93
C ASN A 296 -0.02 -16.02 8.80
N GLU A 297 -1.06 -16.64 8.23
CA GLU A 297 -1.03 -18.08 7.93
C GLU A 297 -0.03 -18.45 6.86
N ARG A 298 0.13 -17.62 5.83
CA ARG A 298 1.14 -17.82 4.80
C ARG A 298 2.55 -17.83 5.40
N MET A 299 2.86 -16.90 6.32
CA MET A 299 4.14 -16.90 7.04
C MET A 299 4.34 -18.19 7.85
N LYS A 300 3.32 -18.63 8.59
CA LYS A 300 3.40 -19.92 9.33
C LYS A 300 3.63 -21.13 8.41
N ARG A 301 3.01 -21.14 7.22
CA ARG A 301 3.22 -22.21 6.23
C ARG A 301 4.65 -22.21 5.69
N LEU A 302 5.24 -21.02 5.47
CA LEU A 302 6.65 -20.91 5.09
C LEU A 302 7.57 -21.45 6.19
N ASP A 303 7.28 -21.17 7.47
CA ASP A 303 8.04 -21.73 8.58
C ASP A 303 7.99 -23.27 8.61
N LEU A 304 6.82 -23.86 8.33
CA LEU A 304 6.67 -25.32 8.21
C LEU A 304 7.39 -25.90 6.99
N GLN A 305 7.47 -25.15 5.89
CA GLN A 305 8.14 -25.58 4.67
C GLN A 305 9.66 -25.66 4.85
N ILE A 306 10.22 -24.78 5.66
CA ILE A 306 11.66 -24.76 6.00
C ILE A 306 12.01 -25.89 7.00
N ASP A 307 11.05 -26.34 7.81
CA ASP A 307 11.22 -27.45 8.74
C ASP A 307 10.95 -28.80 8.04
N ASP A 308 12.01 -29.46 7.54
CA ASP A 308 11.94 -30.74 6.82
C ASP A 308 11.12 -31.81 7.57
N LYS A 309 11.13 -31.80 8.91
CA LYS A 309 10.37 -32.76 9.72
C LYS A 309 8.86 -32.50 9.67
N LYS A 310 8.44 -31.27 9.37
CA LYS A 310 7.04 -30.84 9.36
C LYS A 310 6.52 -30.47 7.97
N ALA A 311 7.37 -30.41 6.95
CA ALA A 311 6.98 -30.07 5.58
C ALA A 311 5.84 -30.97 5.05
N HIS A 312 5.82 -32.25 5.43
CA HIS A 312 4.76 -33.20 5.06
C HIS A 312 3.34 -32.77 5.49
N LEU A 313 3.22 -31.93 6.53
CA LEU A 313 1.93 -31.42 7.00
C LEU A 313 1.29 -30.45 6.00
N LEU A 314 2.07 -29.84 5.10
CA LEU A 314 1.56 -28.92 4.06
C LEU A 314 0.77 -29.65 2.97
N ASN A 315 0.87 -30.98 2.87
CA ASN A 315 0.10 -31.79 1.93
C ASN A 315 -1.38 -31.91 2.34
N GLN A 316 -1.72 -31.57 3.59
CA GLN A 316 -3.09 -31.64 4.07
C GLN A 316 -3.93 -30.46 3.53
N PRO A 317 -5.19 -30.71 3.18
CA PRO A 317 -6.05 -29.67 2.61
C PRO A 317 -6.35 -28.55 3.63
N ASN A 318 -6.49 -27.32 3.13
CA ASN A 318 -6.93 -26.20 3.97
C ASN A 318 -8.41 -26.36 4.32
N ILE A 319 -8.71 -26.80 5.55
CA ILE A 319 -10.08 -27.02 6.04
C ILE A 319 -10.95 -25.75 6.03
N TYR A 320 -10.34 -24.56 6.00
CA TYR A 320 -11.06 -23.29 5.94
C TYR A 320 -11.50 -22.94 4.52
N ASN A 321 -10.91 -23.56 3.48
CA ASN A 321 -11.25 -23.23 2.10
C ASN A 321 -12.54 -23.91 1.66
N ARG A 322 -13.59 -23.11 1.40
CA ARG A 322 -14.94 -23.57 1.01
C ARG A 322 -15.29 -23.24 -0.44
N GLY A 323 -14.31 -22.85 -1.24
CA GLY A 323 -14.49 -22.31 -2.60
C GLY A 323 -14.64 -20.79 -2.59
N PHE A 324 -14.25 -20.15 -3.70
CA PHE A 324 -14.08 -18.69 -3.77
C PHE A 324 -15.30 -17.89 -3.31
N LEU A 325 -16.50 -18.25 -3.78
CA LEU A 325 -17.73 -17.52 -3.43
C LEU A 325 -18.04 -17.60 -1.93
N LYS A 326 -17.99 -18.79 -1.33
CA LYS A 326 -18.23 -18.97 0.12
C LYS A 326 -17.16 -18.30 0.97
N ASN A 327 -15.90 -18.29 0.50
CA ASN A 327 -14.83 -17.60 1.18
C ASN A 327 -15.00 -16.06 1.11
N LEU A 328 -15.51 -15.55 -0.02
CA LEU A 328 -15.80 -14.13 -0.20
C LEU A 328 -17.01 -13.71 0.64
N GLU A 329 -18.07 -14.51 0.67
CA GLU A 329 -19.24 -14.33 1.54
C GLU A 329 -18.82 -14.23 3.01
N GLU A 330 -17.95 -15.13 3.48
CA GLU A 330 -17.37 -15.05 4.83
C GLU A 330 -16.66 -13.72 5.11
N VAL A 331 -16.03 -13.10 4.11
CA VAL A 331 -15.35 -11.80 4.27
C VAL A 331 -16.36 -10.65 4.26
N ILE A 332 -17.36 -10.69 3.39
CA ILE A 332 -18.38 -9.63 3.24
C ILE A 332 -19.31 -9.59 4.45
N ASP A 333 -19.73 -10.75 4.95
CA ASP A 333 -20.70 -10.89 6.05
C ASP A 333 -20.04 -10.85 7.43
N ALA A 334 -18.71 -10.78 7.49
CA ALA A 334 -18.00 -10.72 8.76
C ALA A 334 -18.38 -9.47 9.56
N GLU A 335 -18.93 -9.69 10.75
CA GLU A 335 -19.22 -8.67 11.76
C GLU A 335 -18.51 -9.03 13.07
N PRO A 336 -17.79 -8.09 13.71
CA PRO A 336 -17.10 -8.35 14.97
C PRO A 336 -18.09 -8.58 16.11
N PHE A 337 -17.70 -9.43 17.07
CA PHE A 337 -18.45 -9.74 18.31
C PHE A 337 -17.85 -9.09 19.55
#